data_AF-A0A831VWW1-F1
#
_entry.id   AF-A0A831VWW1-F1
#
_cell.length_a   1.000
_cell.length_b   1.000
_cell.length_c   1.000
_cell.angle_alpha   90.00
_cell.angle_beta   90.00
_cell.angle_gamma   90.00
#
_symmetry.space_group_name_H-M   'P 1'
#
loop_
_entity.id
_entity.type
_entity.pdbx_description
1 polymer ?
#
loop_
_entity_poly.entity_id
_entity_poly.type
_entity_poly.pdbx_seq_one_letter_code
_entity_poly.pdbx_strand_id
1 'polypeptide(L)'
;PIDTMAYQAASKAYETTFGIKPVPQRSGGSIPIVSLFEKELESKTILMGFGLDSDAIHSPNEHFGVWNYLKGIETIPYFYRFFTDMKSS
;
A
#
# COMPACT_ATOMS: atom_id res chain seq x y z
N PRO A 1 12.02 -1.74 -2.01
CA PRO A 1 12.79 -0.89 -2.96
C PRO A 1 11.83 0.11 -3.61
N ILE A 2 12.23 1.38 -3.79
CA ILE A 2 11.33 2.47 -4.26
C ILE A 2 11.44 2.75 -5.77
N ASP A 3 12.26 1.95 -6.44
CA ASP A 3 12.56 1.97 -7.86
C ASP A 3 11.70 0.97 -8.65
N THR A 4 10.91 0.14 -7.97
CA THR A 4 10.05 -0.85 -8.65
C THR A 4 8.84 -0.17 -9.30
N MET A 5 8.41 -0.72 -10.43
CA MET A 5 7.19 -0.29 -11.12
C MET A 5 5.95 -0.36 -10.20
N ALA A 6 5.85 -1.41 -9.38
CA ALA A 6 4.77 -1.54 -8.39
C ALA A 6 4.78 -0.40 -7.37
N TYR A 7 5.95 0.01 -6.89
CA TYR A 7 6.08 1.15 -5.99
C TYR A 7 5.68 2.46 -6.65
N GLN A 8 6.14 2.71 -7.88
CA GLN A 8 5.80 3.93 -8.61
C GLN A 8 4.30 4.02 -8.89
N ALA A 9 3.66 2.90 -9.27
CA ALA A 9 2.22 2.82 -9.46
C ALA A 9 1.45 3.09 -8.16
N ALA A 10 1.88 2.50 -7.04
CA ALA A 10 1.25 2.74 -5.74
C ALA A 10 1.45 4.20 -5.29
N SER A 11 2.65 4.75 -5.41
CA SER A 11 2.93 6.15 -5.08
C SER A 11 2.01 7.10 -5.84
N LYS A 12 1.82 6.87 -7.15
CA LYS A 12 0.93 7.66 -7.99
C LYS A 12 -0.54 7.49 -7.61
N ALA A 13 -0.95 6.28 -7.23
CA ALA A 13 -2.31 6.01 -6.76
C ALA A 13 -2.62 6.78 -5.47
N TYR A 14 -1.73 6.72 -4.47
CA TYR A 14 -1.87 7.49 -3.24
C TYR A 14 -1.86 9.00 -3.50
N GLU A 15 -0.95 9.51 -4.33
CA GLU A 15 -0.92 10.94 -4.67
C GLU A 15 -2.22 11.40 -5.34
N THR A 16 -2.80 10.56 -6.19
CA THR A 16 -4.06 10.84 -6.88
C THR A 16 -5.25 10.94 -5.91
N THR A 17 -5.33 10.06 -4.91
CA THR A 17 -6.50 9.98 -4.02
C THR A 17 -6.34 10.79 -2.73
N PHE A 18 -5.12 10.95 -2.22
CA PHE A 18 -4.81 11.72 -1.01
C PHE A 18 -4.32 13.15 -1.31
N GLY A 19 -3.99 13.46 -2.56
CA GLY A 19 -3.53 14.79 -2.97
C GLY A 19 -2.11 15.14 -2.53
N ILE A 20 -1.37 14.19 -1.96
CA ILE A 20 0.00 14.36 -1.49
C ILE A 20 0.82 13.12 -1.81
N LYS A 21 2.08 13.32 -2.21
CA LYS A 21 3.01 12.22 -2.47
C LYS A 21 3.30 11.44 -1.19
N PRO A 22 3.08 10.12 -1.15
CA PRO A 22 3.33 9.33 0.04
C PRO A 22 4.82 9.22 0.35
N VAL A 23 5.14 9.04 1.63
CA VAL A 23 6.50 8.76 2.11
C VAL A 23 6.65 7.25 2.29
N PRO A 24 7.68 6.61 1.72
CA PRO A 24 7.93 5.18 1.94
C PRO A 24 8.31 4.91 3.39
N GLN A 25 7.63 3.97 4.02
CA GLN A 25 7.91 3.56 5.41
C GLN A 25 8.44 2.13 5.46
N ARG A 26 9.35 1.89 6.41
CA ARG A 26 9.72 0.54 6.86
C ARG A 26 9.09 0.35 8.24
N SER A 27 8.21 -0.64 8.39
CA SER A 27 7.67 -0.99 9.70
C SER A 27 8.61 -1.98 10.41
N GLY A 28 8.70 -1.87 11.74
CA GLY A 28 9.35 -2.88 12.58
C GLY A 28 8.50 -4.13 12.79
N GLY A 29 7.22 -4.08 12.43
CA GLY A 29 6.32 -5.24 12.43
C GLY A 29 6.70 -6.25 11.37
N SER A 30 6.71 -7.53 11.72
CA SER A 30 7.01 -8.62 10.79
C SER A 30 5.72 -9.16 10.19
N ILE A 31 5.66 -9.27 8.86
CA ILE A 31 4.62 -10.01 8.13
C ILE A 31 5.30 -11.22 7.48
N PRO A 32 5.39 -12.38 8.16
CA PRO A 32 6.22 -13.50 7.73
C PRO A 32 5.87 -14.05 6.34
N ILE A 33 4.62 -13.93 5.91
CA ILE A 33 4.18 -14.43 4.61
C ILE A 33 4.83 -13.66 3.43
N VAL A 34 5.26 -12.41 3.65
CA VAL A 34 5.90 -11.60 2.60
C VAL A 34 7.22 -12.25 2.15
N SER A 35 8.08 -12.64 3.09
CA SER A 35 9.35 -13.28 2.74
C SER A 35 9.15 -14.65 2.09
N LEU A 36 8.11 -15.39 2.49
CA LEU A 36 7.73 -16.64 1.84
C LEU A 36 7.28 -16.41 0.40
N PHE A 37 6.39 -15.44 0.13
CA PHE A 37 5.97 -15.14 -1.24
C PHE A 37 7.12 -14.65 -2.12
N GLU A 38 8.03 -13.81 -1.60
CA GLU A 38 9.20 -13.40 -2.38
C GLU A 38 10.08 -14.60 -2.76
N LYS A 39 10.22 -15.58 -1.86
CA LYS A 39 11.01 -16.79 -2.09
C LYS A 39 10.36 -17.74 -3.09
N GLU A 40 9.07 -18.00 -2.93
CA GLU A 40 8.37 -19.05 -3.72
C GLU A 40 7.84 -18.54 -5.06
N LEU A 41 7.52 -17.24 -5.17
CA LEU A 41 6.96 -16.64 -6.39
C LEU A 41 7.97 -15.79 -7.17
N GLU A 42 9.18 -15.63 -6.63
CA GLU A 42 10.26 -14.80 -7.21
C GLU A 42 9.81 -13.36 -7.56
N SER A 43 8.83 -12.85 -6.81
CA SER A 43 8.19 -11.57 -7.07
C SER A 43 8.34 -10.62 -5.90
N LYS A 44 8.55 -9.33 -6.19
CA LYS A 44 8.61 -8.28 -5.15
C LYS A 44 7.22 -7.92 -4.66
N THR A 45 7.08 -7.85 -3.34
CA THR A 45 5.82 -7.47 -2.71
C THR A 45 5.77 -5.97 -2.43
N ILE A 46 4.59 -5.38 -2.63
CA ILE A 46 4.26 -4.05 -2.11
C ILE A 46 3.14 -4.17 -1.09
N LEU A 47 3.32 -3.50 0.04
CA LEU A 47 2.30 -3.39 1.08
C LEU A 47 1.70 -1.99 1.00
N MET A 48 0.38 -1.93 0.88
CA MET A 48 -0.38 -0.69 0.82
C MET A 48 -1.25 -0.59 2.08
N GLY A 49 -0.82 0.26 3.02
CA GLY A 49 -1.53 0.53 4.27
C GLY A 49 -2.44 1.74 4.16
N PHE A 50 -3.58 1.69 4.83
CA PHE A 50 -4.52 2.81 4.91
C PHE A 50 -4.86 3.19 6.35
N GLY A 51 -4.44 2.39 7.33
CA GLY A 51 -4.66 2.69 8.75
C GLY A 51 -3.74 3.79 9.27
N LEU A 52 -4.10 4.34 10.41
CA LEU A 52 -3.30 5.30 11.18
C LEU A 52 -2.84 4.65 12.48
N ASP A 53 -1.79 5.19 13.10
CA ASP A 53 -1.33 4.72 14.42
C ASP A 53 -2.44 4.84 15.49
N SER A 54 -3.38 5.78 15.31
CA SER A 54 -4.54 5.98 16.18
C SER A 54 -5.58 4.85 16.09
N ASP A 55 -5.54 4.00 15.07
CA ASP A 55 -6.49 2.89 14.91
C ASP A 55 -6.30 1.80 15.98
N ALA A 56 -5.19 1.86 16.73
CA ALA A 56 -4.95 1.09 17.95
C ALA A 56 -5.14 -0.43 17.74
N ILE A 57 -4.62 -0.96 16.63
CA ILE A 57 -4.69 -2.38 16.27
C ILE A 57 -4.21 -3.23 17.45
N HIS A 58 -5.01 -4.22 17.85
CA HIS A 58 -4.78 -5.08 19.03
C HIS A 58 -4.95 -4.40 20.40
N SER A 59 -5.61 -3.24 20.47
CA SER A 59 -5.91 -2.53 21.73
C SER A 59 -7.43 -2.33 21.92
N PRO A 60 -7.89 -2.01 23.15
CA PRO A 60 -9.28 -1.59 23.36
C PRO A 60 -9.63 -0.38 22.50
N ASN A 61 -10.86 -0.37 21.95
CA ASN A 61 -11.35 0.65 21.00
C ASN A 61 -10.61 0.69 19.64
N GLU A 62 -10.10 -0.47 19.19
CA GLU A 62 -9.66 -0.63 17.80
C GLU A 62 -10.75 -0.13 16.84
N HIS A 63 -10.37 0.77 15.94
CA HIS A 63 -11.28 1.37 14.99
C HIS A 63 -10.60 1.58 13.65
N PHE A 64 -11.39 1.87 12.62
CA PHE A 64 -10.86 2.25 11.33
C PHE A 64 -11.65 3.44 10.78
N GLY A 65 -10.96 4.53 10.46
CA GLY A 65 -11.60 5.76 10.00
C GLY A 65 -12.39 5.55 8.70
N VAL A 66 -13.66 5.97 8.66
CA VAL A 66 -14.51 5.87 7.45
C VAL A 66 -13.87 6.58 6.26
N TRP A 67 -13.20 7.71 6.49
CA TRP A 67 -12.47 8.40 5.44
C TRP A 67 -11.33 7.54 4.85
N ASN A 68 -10.51 6.91 5.69
CA ASN A 68 -9.44 6.01 5.25
C ASN A 68 -9.99 4.77 4.54
N TYR A 69 -11.14 4.25 4.98
CA TYR A 69 -11.85 3.17 4.30
C TYR A 69 -12.26 3.52 2.88
N LEU A 70 -12.94 4.65 2.71
CA LEU A 70 -13.34 5.12 1.39
C LEU A 70 -12.14 5.46 0.52
N LYS A 71 -11.09 6.07 1.09
CA LYS A 71 -9.84 6.34 0.38
C LYS A 71 -9.12 5.07 -0.04
N GLY A 72 -9.14 4.02 0.76
CA GLY A 72 -8.62 2.71 0.39
C GLY A 72 -9.32 2.13 -0.84
N ILE A 73 -10.66 2.15 -0.83
CA ILE A 73 -11.50 1.71 -1.96
C ILE A 73 -11.19 2.53 -3.21
N GLU A 74 -11.01 3.85 -3.07
CA GLU A 74 -10.67 4.74 -4.19
C GLU A 74 -9.26 4.47 -4.74
N THR A 75 -8.29 4.18 -3.87
CA THR A 75 -6.86 4.07 -4.22
C THR A 75 -6.52 2.77 -4.94
N ILE A 76 -7.13 1.65 -4.53
CA ILE A 76 -6.80 0.31 -5.06
C ILE A 76 -7.02 0.23 -6.60
N PRO A 77 -8.14 0.70 -7.17
CA PRO A 77 -8.33 0.73 -8.62
C PRO A 77 -7.27 1.58 -9.35
N TYR A 78 -6.89 2.73 -8.80
CA TYR A 78 -5.83 3.56 -9.39
C TYR A 78 -4.48 2.85 -9.41
N PHE A 79 -4.15 2.08 -8.37
CA PHE A 79 -2.93 1.27 -8.36
C PHE A 79 -2.93 0.29 -9.55
N TYR A 80 -3.99 -0.49 -9.74
CA TYR A 80 -4.07 -1.43 -10.87
C TYR A 80 -4.05 -0.71 -12.22
N ARG A 81 -4.74 0.43 -12.35
CA ARG A 81 -4.72 1.25 -13.56
C ARG A 81 -3.30 1.70 -13.92
N PHE A 82 -2.59 2.31 -12.97
CA PHE A 82 -1.23 2.80 -13.23
C PHE A 82 -0.22 1.68 -13.41
N PHE A 83 -0.35 0.58 -12.67
CA PHE A 83 0.52 -0.58 -12.84
C PHE A 83 0.36 -1.21 -14.22
N THR A 84 -0.87 -1.35 -14.71
CA THR A 84 -1.14 -1.88 -16.06
C THR A 84 -0.65 -0.92 -17.15
N ASP A 85 -0.90 0.39 -17.02
CA ASP A 85 -0.38 1.40 -17.96
C ASP A 85 1.14 1.37 -18.08
N MET A 86 1.84 1.31 -16.94
CA MET A 86 3.31 1.27 -16.90
C MET A 86 3.86 -0.03 -17.46
N LYS A 87 3.15 -1.15 -17.29
CA LYS A 87 3.57 -2.45 -17.82
C LYS A 87 3.37 -2.57 -19.34
N SER A 88 2.40 -1.84 -19.88
CA SER A 88 2.07 -1.82 -21.31
C SER A 88 2.86 -0.78 -22.11
N SER A 89 3.69 0.03 -21.44
CA SER A 89 4.57 1.03 -22.06
C SER A 89 5.98 0.47 -22.28
#